data_AF-A0ABD1EMG5-F1
#
_entry.id   AF-A0ABD1EMG5-F1
#
_cell.length_a   1.000
_cell.length_b   1.000
_cell.length_c   1.000
_cell.angle_alpha   90.00
_cell.angle_beta   90.00
_cell.angle_gamma   90.00
#
_symmetry.space_group_name_H-M   'P 1'
#
loop_
_entity.id
_entity.type
_entity.pdbx_description
1 polymer ?
#
loop_
_entity_poly.entity_id
_entity_poly.type
_entity_poly.pdbx_seq_one_letter_code
_entity_poly.pdbx_strand_id
1 'polypeptide(L)'
;MKAQKTENNREKDHQNRRNSRHSNRRPQAKDQDRINEMLKFCLQKILELQQEIETEDNRPDPEAEGYTACAMETLRFLSSQGLPPNHPMIRALSDRLLRKRD
;
A
#
# COMPACT_ATOMS: atom_id res chain seq x y z
N MET A 1 59.68 -27.16 -65.81
CA MET A 1 58.57 -26.19 -66.04
C MET A 1 57.27 -26.98 -65.94
N LYS A 2 56.23 -26.67 -65.17
CA LYS A 2 55.86 -25.57 -64.25
C LYS A 2 54.80 -26.16 -63.30
N ALA A 3 54.86 -25.80 -62.03
CA ALA A 3 53.79 -26.00 -61.05
C ALA A 3 52.68 -24.97 -61.28
N GLN A 4 51.41 -25.40 -61.22
CA GLN A 4 50.22 -24.54 -61.20
C GLN A 4 49.08 -25.36 -60.57
N LYS A 5 48.19 -24.85 -59.73
CA LYS A 5 48.15 -23.65 -58.88
C LYS A 5 46.92 -23.91 -57.99
N THR A 6 47.13 -24.06 -56.69
CA THR A 6 46.07 -24.13 -55.67
C THR A 6 45.36 -22.78 -55.59
N GLU A 7 44.16 -22.67 -56.14
CA GLU A 7 43.34 -21.45 -56.07
C GLU A 7 41.86 -21.84 -56.08
N ASN A 8 41.38 -22.45 -54.99
CA ASN A 8 39.94 -22.67 -54.83
C ASN A 8 39.50 -22.64 -53.36
N ASN A 9 40.03 -21.69 -52.58
CA ASN A 9 39.74 -21.60 -51.15
C ASN A 9 39.71 -20.16 -50.62
N ARG A 10 39.19 -19.19 -51.40
CA ARG A 10 39.15 -17.77 -50.99
C ARG A 10 37.76 -17.11 -50.97
N GLU A 11 36.68 -17.82 -51.26
CA GLU A 11 35.34 -17.20 -51.34
C GLU A 11 34.41 -17.47 -50.14
N LYS A 12 34.79 -18.29 -49.16
CA LYS A 12 33.93 -18.55 -47.98
C LYS A 12 34.20 -17.68 -46.75
N ASP A 13 35.16 -16.75 -46.82
CA ASP A 13 35.64 -16.02 -45.63
C ASP A 13 35.09 -14.59 -45.48
N HIS A 14 34.29 -14.11 -46.44
CA HIS A 14 33.84 -12.71 -46.44
C HIS A 14 32.36 -12.49 -46.12
N GLN A 15 31.55 -13.55 -45.97
CA GLN A 15 30.14 -13.39 -45.56
C GLN A 15 29.93 -13.54 -44.04
N ASN A 16 30.85 -14.16 -43.30
CA ASN A 16 30.64 -14.42 -41.87
C ASN A 16 31.02 -13.24 -40.93
N ARG A 17 31.56 -12.13 -41.47
CA ARG A 17 32.01 -10.98 -40.67
C ARG A 17 30.99 -9.85 -40.52
N ARG A 18 29.86 -9.87 -41.25
CA ARG A 18 28.84 -8.80 -41.16
C ARG A 18 27.72 -9.06 -40.14
N ASN A 19 27.50 -10.30 -39.71
CA ASN A 19 26.41 -10.61 -38.77
C ASN A 19 26.84 -10.66 -37.29
N SER A 20 28.12 -10.47 -36.98
CA SER A 20 28.63 -10.61 -35.60
C SER A 20 28.71 -9.30 -34.81
N ARG A 21 28.03 -8.23 -35.25
CA ARG A 21 28.16 -6.90 -34.63
C ARG A 21 26.91 -6.32 -33.98
N HIS A 22 25.80 -7.04 -33.90
CA HIS A 22 24.57 -6.52 -33.31
C HIS A 22 23.88 -7.56 -32.42
N SER A 23 24.41 -7.82 -31.22
CA SER A 23 23.58 -7.95 -30.01
C SER A 23 24.42 -8.09 -28.74
N ASN A 24 25.32 -7.14 -28.49
CA ASN A 24 25.82 -6.91 -27.12
C ASN A 24 24.88 -5.92 -26.39
N ARG A 25 23.57 -6.07 -26.59
CA ARG A 25 22.56 -5.28 -25.88
C ARG A 25 22.38 -5.85 -24.47
N ARG A 26 23.25 -5.37 -23.59
CA ARG A 26 23.06 -5.09 -22.15
C ARG A 26 22.13 -6.05 -21.38
N PRO A 27 22.69 -7.05 -20.67
CA PRO A 27 21.94 -7.76 -19.63
C PRO A 27 21.37 -6.83 -18.54
N GLN A 28 22.00 -5.67 -18.32
CA GLN A 28 21.63 -4.67 -17.31
C GLN A 28 20.18 -4.14 -17.40
N ALA A 29 19.59 -4.04 -18.59
CA ALA A 29 18.24 -3.50 -18.72
C ALA A 29 17.18 -4.43 -18.09
N LYS A 30 17.33 -5.75 -18.29
CA LYS A 30 16.41 -6.75 -17.74
C LYS A 30 16.49 -6.86 -16.22
N ASP A 31 17.69 -6.70 -15.67
CA ASP A 31 17.90 -6.69 -14.22
C ASP A 31 17.31 -5.42 -13.59
N GLN A 32 17.46 -4.26 -14.25
CA GLN A 32 16.78 -3.03 -13.83
C GLN A 32 15.26 -3.14 -13.90
N ASP A 33 14.72 -3.77 -14.95
CA ASP A 33 13.28 -4.01 -15.07
C ASP A 33 12.78 -4.90 -13.93
N ARG A 34 13.52 -5.97 -13.59
CA ARG A 34 13.19 -6.86 -12.47
C ARG A 34 13.24 -6.14 -11.12
N ILE A 35 14.26 -5.29 -10.90
CA ILE A 35 14.36 -4.48 -9.68
C ILE A 35 13.21 -3.47 -9.62
N ASN A 36 12.88 -2.82 -10.72
CA ASN A 36 11.76 -1.88 -10.81
C ASN A 36 10.42 -2.56 -10.51
N GLU A 37 10.20 -3.78 -11.02
CA GLU A 37 9.03 -4.57 -10.69
C GLU A 37 8.96 -4.88 -9.20
N MET A 38 10.07 -5.34 -8.61
CA MET A 38 10.14 -5.62 -7.18
C MET A 38 9.88 -4.37 -6.32
N LEU A 39 10.45 -3.22 -6.71
CA LEU A 39 10.19 -1.94 -6.05
C LEU A 39 8.72 -1.53 -6.15
N LYS A 40 8.08 -1.72 -7.30
CA LYS A 40 6.64 -1.47 -7.47
C LYS A 40 5.81 -2.37 -6.54
N PHE A 41 6.15 -3.66 -6.44
CA PHE A 41 5.49 -4.57 -5.51
C PHE A 41 5.68 -4.15 -4.04
N CYS A 42 6.90 -3.77 -3.65
CA CYS A 42 7.16 -3.28 -2.30
C CYS A 42 6.37 -2.00 -1.99
N LEU A 43 6.36 -1.04 -2.90
CA LEU A 43 5.60 0.20 -2.75
C LEU A 43 4.10 -0.06 -2.63
N GLN A 44 3.55 -0.92 -3.51
CA GLN A 44 2.15 -1.33 -3.44
C GLN A 44 1.82 -1.93 -2.07
N LYS A 45 2.69 -2.81 -1.54
CA LYS A 45 2.45 -3.42 -0.24
C LYS A 45 2.56 -2.43 0.91
N ILE A 46 3.47 -1.47 0.84
CA ILE A 46 3.58 -0.39 1.83
C ILE A 46 2.29 0.43 1.86
N LEU A 47 1.76 0.80 0.70
CA LEU A 47 0.52 1.58 0.60
C LEU A 47 -0.68 0.79 1.17
N GLU A 48 -0.78 -0.50 0.86
CA GLU A 48 -1.82 -1.37 1.45
C GLU A 48 -1.72 -1.44 2.97
N LEU A 49 -0.51 -1.64 3.50
CA LEU A 49 -0.29 -1.71 4.95
C LEU A 49 -0.57 -0.37 5.64
N GLN A 50 -0.22 0.74 5.01
CA GLN A 50 -0.55 2.08 5.51
C GLN A 50 -2.07 2.27 5.56
N GLN A 51 -2.78 1.85 4.52
CA GLN A 51 -4.24 1.89 4.50
C GLN A 51 -4.84 1.03 5.60
N GLU A 52 -4.36 -0.21 5.79
CA GLU A 52 -4.82 -1.10 6.86
C GLU A 52 -4.67 -0.47 8.25
N ILE A 53 -3.52 0.15 8.53
CA ILE A 53 -3.25 0.85 9.80
C ILE A 53 -4.20 2.04 9.97
N GLU A 54 -4.36 2.89 8.94
CA GLU A 54 -5.31 4.00 8.98
C GLU A 54 -6.75 3.52 9.21
N THR A 55 -7.12 2.36 8.67
CA THR A 55 -8.46 1.80 8.88
C THR A 55 -8.61 1.24 10.29
N GLU A 56 -7.54 0.68 10.87
CA GLU A 56 -7.52 0.11 12.21
C GLU A 56 -7.51 1.19 13.31
N ASP A 57 -6.75 2.27 13.13
CA ASP A 57 -6.76 3.43 14.04
C ASP A 57 -8.12 4.17 14.04
N ASN A 58 -8.89 4.05 12.95
CA ASN A 58 -10.24 4.59 12.85
C ASN A 58 -11.34 3.60 13.27
N ARG A 59 -10.99 2.42 13.79
CA ARG A 59 -12.01 1.49 14.29
C ARG A 59 -12.67 2.10 15.53
N PRO A 60 -14.01 2.15 15.57
CA PRO A 60 -14.72 2.54 16.77
C PRO A 60 -14.31 1.63 17.92
N ASP A 61 -13.96 2.21 19.07
CA ASP A 61 -13.70 1.46 20.28
C ASP A 61 -15.05 0.91 20.83
N PRO A 62 -15.29 -0.41 20.75
CA PRO A 62 -16.56 -1.00 21.18
C PRO A 62 -16.83 -0.80 22.68
N GLU A 63 -15.78 -0.64 23.49
CA GLU A 63 -15.94 -0.35 24.91
C GLU A 63 -16.45 1.08 25.12
N ALA A 64 -15.87 2.06 24.42
CA ALA A 64 -16.35 3.44 24.42
C ALA A 64 -17.79 3.57 23.88
N GLU A 65 -18.16 2.78 22.88
CA GLU A 65 -19.55 2.70 22.40
C GLU A 65 -20.50 2.20 23.49
N GLY A 66 -20.11 1.15 24.22
CA GLY A 66 -20.88 0.60 25.34
C GLY A 66 -21.10 1.60 26.47
N TYR A 67 -20.05 2.32 26.88
CA TYR A 67 -20.18 3.38 27.88
C TYR A 67 -21.07 4.53 27.41
N THR A 68 -20.95 4.93 26.14
CA THR A 68 -21.79 5.98 25.55
C THR A 68 -23.27 5.56 25.54
N ALA A 69 -23.57 4.32 25.15
CA ALA A 69 -24.93 3.78 25.16
C ALA A 69 -25.52 3.76 26.58
N CYS A 70 -24.75 3.30 27.57
CA CYS A 70 -25.16 3.30 28.98
C CYS A 70 -25.44 4.71 29.51
N ALA A 71 -24.57 5.67 29.18
CA ALA A 71 -24.75 7.07 29.56
C ALA A 71 -26.04 7.67 28.95
N MET A 72 -26.29 7.41 27.67
CA MET A 72 -27.51 7.85 26.99
C MET A 72 -28.77 7.25 27.62
N GLU A 73 -28.76 5.95 27.93
CA GLU A 73 -29.91 5.29 28.56
C GLU A 73 -30.15 5.84 29.98
N THR A 74 -29.09 6.14 30.72
CA THR A 74 -29.22 6.80 32.04
C THR A 74 -29.94 8.15 31.93
N LEU A 75 -29.57 8.99 30.95
CA LEU A 75 -30.22 10.28 30.74
C LEU A 75 -31.67 10.13 30.28
N ARG A 76 -31.95 9.12 29.44
CA ARG A 76 -33.30 8.76 29.00
C ARG A 76 -34.16 8.32 30.18
N PHE A 77 -33.62 7.47 31.05
CA PHE A 77 -34.29 7.02 32.27
C PHE A 77 -34.64 8.19 33.18
N LEU A 78 -33.69 9.10 33.46
CA LEU A 78 -33.97 10.26 34.29
C LEU A 78 -35.07 11.15 33.69
N SER A 79 -35.07 11.31 32.37
CA SER A 79 -36.12 12.05 31.67
C SER A 79 -37.49 11.38 31.82
N SER A 80 -37.56 10.05 31.79
CA SER A 80 -38.82 9.30 32.00
C SER A 80 -39.31 9.36 33.44
N GLN A 81 -38.42 9.60 34.42
CA GLN A 81 -38.77 9.90 35.80
C GLN A 81 -39.26 11.35 36.02
N GLY A 82 -39.37 12.15 34.95
CA GLY A 82 -39.90 13.51 35.01
C GLY A 82 -38.86 14.61 35.21
N LEU A 83 -37.56 14.30 35.13
CA LEU A 83 -36.52 15.32 35.14
C LEU A 83 -36.44 16.01 33.76
N PRO A 84 -36.65 17.33 33.68
CA PRO A 84 -36.58 18.02 32.39
C PRO A 84 -35.14 18.10 31.88
N PRO A 85 -34.90 18.16 30.55
CA PRO A 85 -33.55 18.22 29.97
C PRO A 85 -32.68 19.38 30.50
N ASN A 86 -33.32 20.49 30.89
CA ASN A 86 -32.64 21.67 31.46
C ASN A 86 -32.34 21.55 32.96
N HIS A 87 -32.67 20.42 33.59
CA HIS A 87 -32.41 20.20 35.01
C HIS A 87 -30.90 20.20 35.29
N PRO A 88 -30.41 20.89 36.33
CA PRO A 88 -28.98 21.03 36.61
C PRO A 88 -28.27 19.68 36.78
N MET A 89 -28.95 18.68 37.37
CA MET A 89 -28.41 17.33 37.49
C MET A 89 -28.25 16.63 36.14
N ILE A 90 -29.23 16.74 35.24
CA ILE A 90 -29.14 16.15 33.90
C ILE A 90 -27.97 16.78 33.15
N ARG A 91 -27.88 18.12 33.16
CA ARG A 91 -26.77 18.86 32.55
C ARG A 91 -25.40 18.44 33.10
N ALA A 92 -25.28 18.33 34.44
CA ALA A 92 -24.03 17.91 35.06
C ALA A 92 -23.65 16.46 34.71
N LEU A 93 -24.64 15.56 34.57
CA LEU A 93 -24.42 14.18 34.19
C LEU A 93 -24.04 14.06 32.72
N SER A 94 -24.72 14.75 31.80
CA SER A 94 -24.33 14.75 30.38
C SER A 94 -22.95 15.36 30.18
N ASP A 95 -22.60 16.43 30.91
CA ASP A 95 -21.24 16.99 30.90
C ASP A 95 -20.19 16.02 31.46
N ARG A 96 -20.54 15.13 32.38
CA ARG A 96 -19.59 14.15 32.95
C ARG A 96 -19.45 12.88 32.12
N LEU A 97 -20.55 12.43 31.51
CA LEU A 97 -20.63 11.14 30.85
C LEU A 97 -20.37 11.21 29.34
N LEU A 98 -20.68 12.34 28.69
CA LEU A 98 -20.66 12.45 27.23
C LEU A 98 -19.68 13.49 26.68
N ARG A 99 -19.23 14.46 27.49
CA ARG A 99 -18.13 15.34 27.09
C ARG A 99 -16.82 14.59 27.27
N LYS A 100 -16.02 14.52 26.21
CA LYS A 100 -14.62 14.12 26.31
C LYS A 100 -13.95 15.04 27.34
N ARG A 101 -13.33 14.45 28.37
CA ARG A 101 -12.32 15.16 29.15
C ARG A 101 -11.14 15.36 28.21
N ASP A 102 -10.89 16.60 27.84
CA ASP A 102 -9.69 17.01 27.10
C ASP A 102 -8.41 16.57 27.83
#